data_AF-A0A1W6LM28-F1
#
_entry.id   AF-A0A1W6LM28-F1
#
_cell.length_a   1.000
_cell.length_b   1.000
_cell.length_c   1.000
_cell.angle_alpha   90.00
_cell.angle_beta   90.00
_cell.angle_gamma   90.00
#
_symmetry.space_group_name_H-M   'P 1'
#
loop_
_entity.id
_entity.type
_entity.pdbx_description
1 polymer ?
#
loop_
_entity_poly.entity_id
_entity_poly.type
_entity_poly.pdbx_seq_one_letter_code
_entity_poly.pdbx_strand_id
1 'polypeptide(L)'
;MSEEKNIHVDSDWKEQVKKEKEKLQQEEENQQQGEQDQNQMPEASFEVLVNLLATQAAYGLGLVPDEKGNPVMNLPVSKLHIDLISVLEEKCGENLSEDEKKHIDDTLSQLRMSYVYMTNAQQQGEDQQDQGESTIQTE
;
A
#
# COMPACT_ATOMS: atom_id res chain seq x y z
N MET A 1 -57.30 -47.92 -32.70
CA MET A 1 -56.38 -46.88 -33.19
C MET A 1 -55.67 -46.34 -31.98
N SER A 2 -54.44 -46.79 -31.79
CA SER A 2 -53.51 -46.42 -30.74
C SER A 2 -53.23 -44.93 -30.76
N GLU A 3 -53.00 -44.31 -29.61
CA GLU A 3 -51.80 -43.46 -29.43
C GLU A 3 -51.61 -43.12 -27.94
N GLU A 4 -50.40 -43.41 -27.50
CA GLU A 4 -49.92 -43.43 -26.12
C GLU A 4 -49.65 -42.00 -25.62
N LYS A 5 -50.14 -41.67 -24.42
CA LYS A 5 -49.70 -40.47 -23.70
C LYS A 5 -48.39 -40.79 -22.99
N ASN A 6 -47.30 -40.71 -23.75
CA ASN A 6 -45.93 -40.93 -23.30
C ASN A 6 -45.45 -39.77 -22.40
N ILE A 7 -44.67 -40.16 -21.40
CA ILE A 7 -44.16 -39.42 -20.23
C ILE A 7 -43.30 -38.22 -20.64
N HIS A 8 -43.49 -37.04 -20.03
CA HIS A 8 -42.42 -36.03 -20.01
C HIS A 8 -42.55 -34.97 -18.90
N VAL A 9 -42.68 -35.37 -17.63
CA VAL A 9 -42.69 -34.41 -16.51
C VAL A 9 -41.94 -34.96 -15.29
N ASP A 10 -40.68 -35.37 -15.48
CA ASP A 10 -39.76 -35.64 -14.35
C ASP A 10 -38.26 -35.43 -14.70
N SER A 11 -37.91 -35.16 -15.96
CA SER A 11 -36.51 -34.94 -16.38
C SER A 11 -36.13 -33.45 -16.42
N ASP A 12 -37.01 -32.59 -16.95
CA ASP A 12 -36.72 -31.15 -17.12
C ASP A 12 -36.53 -30.40 -15.79
N TRP A 13 -37.27 -30.78 -14.73
CA TRP A 13 -37.12 -30.12 -13.43
C TRP A 13 -35.87 -30.58 -12.68
N LYS A 14 -35.46 -31.85 -12.79
CA LYS A 14 -34.23 -32.38 -12.18
C LYS A 14 -32.99 -31.74 -12.80
N GLU A 15 -33.02 -31.49 -14.10
CA GLU A 15 -31.96 -30.76 -14.79
C GLU A 15 -31.92 -29.28 -14.40
N GLN A 16 -33.06 -28.63 -14.22
CA GLN A 16 -33.11 -27.24 -13.73
C GLN A 16 -32.60 -27.12 -12.28
N VAL A 17 -33.02 -28.00 -11.38
CA VAL A 17 -32.55 -28.00 -9.98
C VAL A 17 -31.05 -28.26 -9.91
N LYS A 18 -30.52 -29.17 -10.75
CA LYS A 18 -29.08 -29.44 -10.81
C LYS A 18 -28.30 -28.25 -11.37
N LYS A 19 -28.81 -27.62 -12.43
CA LYS A 19 -28.18 -26.44 -13.05
C LYS A 19 -28.23 -25.20 -12.17
N GLU A 20 -29.30 -25.00 -11.41
CA GLU A 20 -29.35 -23.95 -10.39
C GLU A 20 -28.39 -24.24 -9.25
N LYS A 21 -28.33 -25.48 -8.75
CA LYS A 21 -27.40 -25.87 -7.68
C LYS A 21 -25.93 -25.74 -8.11
N GLU A 22 -25.59 -26.15 -9.33
CA GLU A 22 -24.24 -26.00 -9.88
C GLU A 22 -23.87 -24.53 -10.12
N LYS A 23 -24.83 -23.70 -10.56
CA LYS A 23 -24.60 -22.25 -10.68
C LYS A 23 -24.39 -21.59 -9.32
N LEU A 24 -25.22 -21.93 -8.32
CA LEU A 24 -25.08 -21.44 -6.96
C LEU A 24 -23.74 -21.89 -6.35
N GLN A 25 -23.31 -23.13 -6.60
CA GLN A 25 -21.99 -23.61 -6.18
C GLN A 25 -20.85 -22.91 -6.91
N GLN A 26 -20.97 -22.64 -8.21
CA GLN A 26 -19.96 -21.86 -8.94
C GLN A 26 -19.93 -20.39 -8.51
N GLU A 27 -21.07 -19.79 -8.17
CA GLU A 27 -21.13 -18.43 -7.61
C GLU A 27 -20.55 -18.38 -6.21
N GLU A 28 -20.83 -19.39 -5.36
CA GLU A 28 -20.23 -19.52 -4.03
C GLU A 28 -18.71 -19.78 -4.10
N GLU A 29 -18.24 -20.62 -5.04
CA GLU A 29 -16.80 -20.88 -5.25
C GLU A 29 -16.08 -19.64 -5.82
N ASN A 30 -16.70 -18.90 -6.76
CA ASN A 30 -16.16 -17.64 -7.26
C ASN A 30 -16.18 -16.52 -6.21
N GLN A 31 -17.20 -16.48 -5.34
CA GLN A 31 -17.25 -15.53 -4.22
C GLN A 31 -16.17 -15.88 -3.19
N GLN A 32 -15.99 -17.15 -2.85
CA GLN A 32 -14.94 -17.62 -1.94
C GLN A 32 -13.52 -17.38 -2.51
N GLN A 33 -13.30 -17.57 -3.82
CA GLN A 33 -12.02 -17.23 -4.46
C GLN A 33 -11.77 -15.71 -4.55
N GLY A 34 -12.82 -14.91 -4.78
CA GLY A 34 -12.73 -13.45 -4.80
C GLY A 34 -12.47 -12.82 -3.42
N GLU A 35 -12.99 -13.43 -2.35
CA GLU A 35 -12.74 -13.02 -0.97
C GLU A 35 -11.35 -13.41 -0.47
N GLN A 36 -10.76 -14.49 -0.99
CA GLN A 36 -9.39 -14.88 -0.62
C GLN A 36 -8.33 -13.89 -1.10
N ASP A 37 -8.53 -13.20 -2.22
CA ASP A 37 -7.53 -12.26 -2.78
C ASP A 37 -7.64 -10.84 -2.18
N GLN A 38 -8.82 -10.46 -1.68
CA GLN A 38 -9.06 -9.13 -1.08
C GLN A 38 -8.76 -9.05 0.43
N ASN A 39 -8.54 -10.19 1.10
CA ASN A 39 -8.35 -10.26 2.55
C ASN A 39 -6.96 -10.78 2.97
N GLN A 40 -6.02 -10.93 2.04
CA GLN A 40 -4.63 -11.28 2.35
C GLN A 40 -3.86 -10.04 2.79
N MET A 41 -4.20 -9.53 3.98
CA MET A 41 -3.34 -8.58 4.68
C MET A 41 -1.97 -9.26 4.88
N PRO A 42 -0.84 -8.60 4.58
CA PRO A 42 0.46 -9.23 4.67
C PRO A 42 0.68 -9.77 6.07
N GLU A 43 1.30 -10.95 6.18
CA GLU A 43 1.68 -11.48 7.49
C GLU A 43 2.57 -10.48 8.22
N ALA A 44 2.28 -10.28 9.50
CA ALA A 44 3.04 -9.33 10.30
C ALA A 44 4.49 -9.83 10.46
N SER A 45 5.45 -9.04 9.96
CA SER A 45 6.88 -9.29 10.09
C SER A 45 7.64 -8.00 10.38
N PHE A 46 8.88 -8.12 10.83
CA PHE A 46 9.76 -6.95 11.02
C PHE A 46 9.96 -6.17 9.71
N GLU A 47 10.16 -6.90 8.61
CA GLU A 47 10.30 -6.31 7.28
C GLU A 47 9.06 -5.50 6.86
N VAL A 48 7.86 -6.05 7.08
CA VAL A 48 6.60 -5.36 6.82
C VAL A 48 6.46 -4.09 7.67
N LEU A 49 6.86 -4.14 8.95
CA LEU A 49 6.85 -2.97 9.82
C LEU A 49 7.81 -1.87 9.35
N VAL A 50 9.04 -2.24 8.98
CA VAL A 50 10.02 -1.28 8.45
C VAL A 50 9.53 -0.67 7.14
N ASN A 51 8.99 -1.49 6.23
CA ASN A 51 8.45 -1.02 4.95
C ASN A 51 7.25 -0.10 5.12
N LEU A 52 6.38 -0.36 6.10
CA LEU A 52 5.26 0.51 6.44
C LEU A 52 5.77 1.90 6.86
N LEU A 53 6.71 1.96 7.80
CA LEU A 53 7.30 3.22 8.25
C LEU A 53 8.07 3.94 7.13
N ALA A 54 8.82 3.19 6.32
CA ALA A 54 9.55 3.72 5.18
C ALA A 54 8.61 4.34 4.14
N THR A 55 7.45 3.73 3.89
CA THR A 55 6.43 4.26 2.99
C THR A 55 5.87 5.59 3.49
N GLN A 56 5.61 5.72 4.79
CA GLN A 56 5.17 6.98 5.38
C GLN A 56 6.27 8.04 5.34
N ALA A 57 7.54 7.65 5.54
CA ALA A 57 8.67 8.54 5.37
C ALA A 57 8.78 9.05 3.92
N ALA A 58 8.63 8.15 2.94
CA ALA A 58 8.65 8.45 1.51
C ALA A 58 7.46 9.33 1.08
N TYR A 59 6.27 9.11 1.65
CA TYR A 59 5.11 9.98 1.47
C TYR A 59 5.42 11.39 1.96
N GLY A 60 5.99 11.56 3.15
CA GLY A 60 6.42 12.87 3.64
C GLY A 60 7.52 13.54 2.79
N LEU A 61 8.29 12.77 2.01
CA LEU A 61 9.26 13.30 1.04
C LEU A 61 8.64 13.66 -0.31
N GLY A 62 7.35 13.43 -0.52
CA GLY A 62 6.69 13.61 -1.82
C GLY A 62 7.08 12.56 -2.86
N LEU A 63 7.69 11.44 -2.45
CA LEU A 63 8.03 10.32 -3.34
C LEU A 63 6.82 9.43 -3.65
N VAL A 64 5.79 9.50 -2.81
CA VAL A 64 4.50 8.82 -2.99
C VAL A 64 3.43 9.89 -3.20
N PRO A 65 2.66 9.83 -4.29
CA PRO A 65 1.60 10.80 -4.56
C PRO A 65 0.39 10.60 -3.64
N ASP A 66 -0.42 11.65 -3.47
CA ASP A 66 -1.73 11.54 -2.84
C ASP A 66 -2.77 10.81 -3.74
N GLU A 67 -3.98 10.64 -3.23
CA GLU A 67 -5.11 10.02 -3.97
C GLU A 67 -5.44 10.75 -5.28
N LYS A 68 -5.01 12.01 -5.45
CA LYS A 68 -5.22 12.84 -6.63
C LYS A 68 -4.01 12.85 -7.57
N GLY A 69 -2.93 12.15 -7.22
CA GLY A 69 -1.70 12.10 -8.01
C GLY A 69 -0.71 13.25 -7.73
N ASN A 70 -0.96 14.10 -6.73
CA ASN A 70 -0.09 15.24 -6.42
C ASN A 70 1.01 14.82 -5.43
N PRO A 71 2.24 15.33 -5.61
CA PRO A 71 3.28 15.17 -4.60
C PRO A 71 2.92 15.99 -3.36
N VAL A 72 2.85 15.33 -2.20
CA VAL A 72 2.64 15.99 -0.91
C VAL A 72 3.96 15.96 -0.15
N MET A 73 4.54 17.14 0.09
CA MET A 73 5.79 17.25 0.84
C MET A 73 5.51 17.72 2.27
N ASN A 74 5.92 16.89 3.24
CA ASN A 74 5.85 17.17 4.66
C ASN A 74 7.10 16.61 5.35
N LEU A 75 8.18 17.41 5.31
CA LEU A 75 9.46 17.04 5.91
C LEU A 75 9.36 16.70 7.40
N PRO A 76 8.58 17.41 8.25
CA PRO A 76 8.39 17.01 9.64
C PRO A 76 7.84 15.58 9.80
N VAL A 77 6.84 15.20 8.98
CA VAL A 77 6.28 13.84 8.99
C VAL A 77 7.32 12.83 8.51
N SER A 78 8.07 13.14 7.45
CA SER A 78 9.13 12.25 6.97
C SER A 78 10.17 11.99 8.05
N LYS A 79 10.65 13.05 8.70
CA LYS A 79 11.63 12.98 9.77
C LYS A 79 11.16 12.10 10.92
N LEU A 80 9.93 12.28 11.38
CA LEU A 80 9.37 11.46 12.45
C LEU A 80 9.45 9.97 12.13
N HIS A 81 9.11 9.55 10.92
CA HIS A 81 9.14 8.14 10.53
C HIS A 81 10.56 7.60 10.39
N ILE A 82 11.51 8.40 9.88
CA ILE A 82 12.94 8.04 9.84
C ILE A 82 13.47 7.86 11.28
N ASP A 83 13.11 8.76 12.19
CA ASP A 83 13.51 8.69 13.59
C ASP A 83 12.90 7.47 14.28
N LEU A 84 11.64 7.10 13.97
CA LEU A 84 11.03 5.87 14.48
C LEU A 84 11.74 4.60 14.01
N ILE A 85 12.15 4.54 12.74
CA ILE A 85 12.96 3.41 12.23
C ILE A 85 14.32 3.39 12.96
N SER A 86 14.91 4.54 13.23
CA SER A 86 16.17 4.63 14.00
C SER A 86 16.00 4.12 15.44
N VAL A 87 14.87 4.43 16.09
CA VAL A 87 14.53 3.88 17.41
C VAL A 87 14.37 2.36 17.36
N LEU A 88 13.77 1.81 16.29
CA LEU A 88 13.67 0.36 16.11
C LEU A 88 15.06 -0.28 15.95
N GLU A 89 15.94 0.29 15.13
CA GLU A 89 17.32 -0.16 14.99
C GLU A 89 18.03 -0.23 16.36
N GLU A 90 17.96 0.85 17.15
CA GLU A 90 18.59 0.94 18.46
C GLU A 90 18.00 -0.03 19.49
N LYS A 91 16.67 -0.19 19.51
CA LYS A 91 15.97 -0.99 20.53
C LYS A 91 15.87 -2.46 20.19
N CYS A 92 15.89 -2.81 18.91
CA CYS A 92 15.81 -4.19 18.45
C CYS A 92 17.19 -4.79 18.14
N GLY A 93 18.28 -4.01 18.13
CA GLY A 93 19.60 -4.41 17.62
C GLY A 93 20.15 -5.76 18.08
N GLU A 94 19.98 -6.15 19.35
CA GLU A 94 20.43 -7.48 19.84
C GLU A 94 19.52 -8.64 19.40
N ASN A 95 18.32 -8.34 18.90
CA ASN A 95 17.31 -9.28 18.46
C ASN A 95 17.10 -9.29 16.94
N LEU A 96 17.91 -8.52 16.18
CA LEU A 96 17.86 -8.53 14.72
C LEU A 96 18.71 -9.66 14.15
N SER A 97 18.15 -10.40 13.20
CA SER A 97 18.95 -11.23 12.30
C SER A 97 19.85 -10.37 11.40
N GLU A 98 20.83 -11.00 10.76
CA GLU A 98 21.74 -10.30 9.84
C GLU A 98 20.99 -9.67 8.65
N ASP A 99 19.97 -10.37 8.14
CA ASP A 99 19.12 -9.89 7.05
C ASP A 99 18.24 -8.72 7.49
N GLU A 100 17.61 -8.79 8.66
CA GLU A 100 16.79 -7.70 9.20
C GLU A 100 17.64 -6.46 9.50
N LYS A 101 18.84 -6.66 10.04
CA LYS A 101 19.79 -5.57 10.28
C LYS A 101 20.22 -4.91 8.97
N LYS A 102 20.56 -5.71 7.97
CA LYS A 102 20.90 -5.18 6.65
C LYS A 102 19.74 -4.40 6.04
N HIS A 103 18.52 -4.92 6.15
CA HIS A 103 17.32 -4.27 5.62
C HIS A 103 17.06 -2.91 6.26
N ILE A 104 17.14 -2.82 7.60
CA ILE A 104 16.92 -1.55 8.31
C ILE A 104 18.03 -0.53 8.04
N ASP A 105 19.30 -0.97 7.98
CA ASP A 105 20.45 -0.13 7.67
C ASP A 105 20.35 0.47 6.26
N ASP A 106 20.05 -0.37 5.27
CA ASP A 106 19.88 0.04 3.87
C ASP A 106 18.69 1.01 3.73
N THR A 107 17.58 0.74 4.40
CA THR A 107 16.38 1.60 4.42
C THR A 107 16.67 2.97 5.04
N LEU A 108 17.32 3.00 6.21
CA LEU A 108 17.69 4.26 6.88
C LEU A 108 18.65 5.09 6.05
N SER A 109 19.66 4.45 5.43
CA SER A 109 20.63 5.14 4.57
C SER A 109 19.94 5.87 3.42
N GLN A 110 19.06 5.18 2.70
CA GLN A 110 18.34 5.73 1.55
C GLN A 110 17.40 6.88 1.96
N LEU A 111 16.63 6.70 3.04
CA LEU A 111 15.68 7.71 3.50
C LEU A 111 16.38 8.95 4.04
N ARG A 112 17.45 8.79 4.83
CA ARG A 112 18.23 9.93 5.37
C ARG A 112 18.88 10.74 4.23
N MET A 113 19.43 10.08 3.22
CA MET A 113 19.99 10.77 2.05
C MET A 113 18.91 11.53 1.28
N SER A 114 17.77 10.91 1.05
CA SER A 114 16.61 11.54 0.39
C SER A 114 16.09 12.74 1.18
N TYR A 115 16.05 12.63 2.51
CA TYR A 115 15.63 13.70 3.41
C TYR A 115 16.54 14.91 3.33
N VAL A 116 17.87 14.72 3.38
CA VAL A 116 18.84 15.81 3.24
C VAL A 116 18.71 16.48 1.88
N TYR A 117 18.60 15.69 0.81
CA TYR A 117 18.40 16.22 -0.54
C TYR A 117 17.14 17.10 -0.63
N MET A 118 16.01 16.61 -0.12
CA MET A 118 14.74 17.32 -0.21
C MET A 118 14.70 18.56 0.69
N THR A 119 15.32 18.50 1.88
CA THR A 119 15.44 19.66 2.78
C THR A 119 16.26 20.77 2.14
N ASN A 120 17.38 20.43 1.50
CA ASN A 120 18.21 21.42 0.79
C ASN A 120 17.47 22.01 -0.42
N ALA A 121 16.71 21.20 -1.15
CA ALA A 121 15.91 21.67 -2.29
C ALA A 121 14.78 22.63 -1.85
N GLN A 122 14.13 22.36 -0.71
CA GLN A 122 13.08 23.24 -0.17
C GLN A 122 13.66 24.60 0.26
N GLN A 123 14.80 24.62 0.95
CA GLN A 123 15.46 25.86 1.38
C GLN A 123 15.85 26.76 0.19
N GLN A 124 16.37 26.17 -0.90
CA GLN A 124 16.72 26.93 -2.11
C GLN A 124 15.49 27.53 -2.83
N GLY A 125 14.33 26.89 -2.71
CA GLY A 125 13.07 27.42 -3.24
C GLY A 125 12.52 28.57 -2.41
N GLU A 126 12.63 28.48 -1.09
CA GLU A 126 12.23 29.54 -0.15
C GLU A 126 13.12 30.78 -0.27
N ASP A 127 14.44 30.62 -0.39
CA ASP A 127 15.40 31.73 -0.56
C ASP A 127 15.19 32.54 -1.85
N GLN A 128 14.68 31.91 -2.91
CA GLN A 128 14.37 32.60 -4.18
C GLN A 128 13.05 33.37 -4.14
N GLN A 129 12.09 32.96 -3.29
CA GLN A 129 10.81 33.66 -3.14
C GLN A 129 10.97 34.93 -2.28
N ASP A 130 11.78 34.88 -1.22
CA ASP A 130 12.02 36.02 -0.32
C ASP A 130 12.76 37.18 -1.03
N GLN A 131 13.70 36.86 -1.94
CA GLN A 131 14.39 37.87 -2.75
C GLN A 131 13.50 38.53 -3.83
N GLY A 132 12.51 37.79 -4.33
CA GLY A 132 11.53 38.30 -5.30
C GLY A 132 10.56 39.31 -4.68
N GLU A 133 10.08 39.05 -3.46
CA GLU A 133 9.17 39.96 -2.75
C GLU A 133 9.86 41.24 -2.26
N SER A 134 11.13 41.17 -1.87
CA SER A 134 11.91 42.35 -1.45
C SER A 134 12.15 43.35 -2.59
N THR A 135 12.25 42.87 -3.84
CA THR A 135 12.51 43.72 -5.01
C THR A 135 11.29 44.54 -5.45
N ILE A 136 10.07 44.08 -5.17
CA ILE A 136 8.82 44.73 -5.63
C ILE A 136 8.40 45.91 -4.73
N GLN A 137 8.97 46.04 -3.52
CA GLN A 137 8.59 47.11 -2.57
C GLN A 137 9.40 48.41 -2.65
N THR A 138 10.29 48.59 -3.66
CA THR A 138 11.21 49.75 -3.72
C THR A 138 10.91 50.78 -4.83
N GLU A 139 9.74 50.75 -5.47
CA GLU A 139 9.31 51.81 -6.43
C GLU A 139 8.19 52.71 -5.89
#